data_AF-A0A7Y0JL34-F1
#
_entry.id   AF-A0A7Y0JL34-F1
#
_cell.length_a   1.000
_cell.length_b   1.000
_cell.length_c   1.000
_cell.angle_alpha   90.00
_cell.angle_beta   90.00
_cell.angle_gamma   90.00
#
_symmetry.space_group_name_H-M   'P 1'
#
loop_
_entity.id
_entity.type
_entity.pdbx_description
1 polymer ?
#
loop_
_entity_poly.entity_id
_entity_poly.type
_entity_poly.pdbx_seq_one_letter_code
_entity_poly.pdbx_strand_id
1 'polypeptide(L)'
;MGDMTDVLVVGGGIIGLTAASRLRQRGANVTIWTADDVRDTVSSVAAAVWYPSHVDEDPRVLRWAAEAYREFVRQASAGVPGVMLRRTRMVMRTAPDVVPWWVAGAGDASLADGEVHFTAPLVEMETYLPWLRQGLIDDGVRIERRRVSSLSPALAAAPLVVNATGLAAGELCGDPAVFAARGHVVITDNPGLDVSVRDEDNPAGLTYVHPRSHDVVLGGTYEVGQWSLEPDPAEVTAILRRCAALEPRLAGVRVRGSKVGLRPGRRGGPRVEAAGRVIHAYGHGGAGMTLSWGCADEIAGLASSGTING
;
A
#
# COMPACT_ATOMS: atom_id res chain seq x y z
N MET A 1 25.72 13.23 -24.91
CA MET A 1 25.79 12.23 -23.84
C MET A 1 24.38 12.00 -23.36
N GLY A 2 23.76 10.88 -23.70
CA GLY A 2 22.41 10.57 -23.24
C GLY A 2 22.40 10.52 -21.71
N ASP A 3 21.44 11.19 -21.11
CA ASP A 3 21.34 11.39 -19.65
C ASP A 3 21.30 10.03 -18.94
N MET A 4 22.43 9.63 -18.35
CA MET A 4 22.67 8.29 -17.83
C MET A 4 21.76 8.02 -16.64
N THR A 5 21.12 6.85 -16.59
CA THR A 5 20.28 6.47 -15.44
C THR A 5 21.16 6.17 -14.23
N ASP A 6 21.01 6.93 -13.15
CA ASP A 6 21.70 6.69 -11.88
C ASP A 6 21.04 5.54 -11.12
N VAL A 7 19.70 5.53 -11.09
CA VAL A 7 18.93 4.53 -10.35
C VAL A 7 17.80 3.98 -11.19
N LEU A 8 17.75 2.65 -11.30
CA LEU A 8 16.67 1.95 -11.98
C LEU A 8 15.75 1.28 -10.98
N VAL A 9 14.49 1.70 -10.94
CA VAL A 9 13.45 1.10 -10.10
C VAL A 9 12.70 0.04 -10.90
N VAL A 10 12.68 -1.20 -10.42
CA VAL A 10 11.90 -2.29 -11.02
C VAL A 10 10.60 -2.46 -10.23
N GLY A 11 9.48 -2.06 -10.84
CA GLY A 11 8.14 -2.10 -10.25
C GLY A 11 7.45 -0.73 -10.28
N GLY A 12 6.28 -0.65 -10.92
CA GLY A 12 5.47 0.58 -11.03
C GLY A 12 4.30 0.69 -10.05
N GLY A 13 4.30 -0.09 -8.97
CA GLY A 13 3.32 0.02 -7.88
C GLY A 13 3.67 1.13 -6.89
N ILE A 14 2.87 1.28 -5.83
CA ILE A 14 3.02 2.38 -4.86
C ILE A 14 4.44 2.51 -4.27
N ILE A 15 5.08 1.38 -3.95
CA ILE A 15 6.44 1.34 -3.40
C ILE A 15 7.46 1.87 -4.41
N GLY A 16 7.38 1.42 -5.67
CA GLY A 16 8.31 1.85 -6.71
C GLY A 16 8.13 3.32 -7.08
N LEU A 17 6.89 3.79 -7.18
CA LEU A 17 6.59 5.19 -7.51
C LEU A 17 7.03 6.15 -6.39
N THR A 18 6.77 5.82 -5.12
CA THR A 18 7.21 6.66 -3.99
C THR A 18 8.73 6.64 -3.83
N ALA A 19 9.38 5.49 -4.01
CA ALA A 19 10.84 5.39 -4.05
C ALA A 19 11.44 6.27 -5.16
N ALA A 20 10.92 6.17 -6.39
CA ALA A 20 11.35 7.01 -7.50
C ALA A 20 11.19 8.51 -7.20
N SER A 21 10.09 8.90 -6.54
CA SER A 21 9.87 10.29 -6.12
C SER A 21 10.95 10.78 -5.15
N ARG A 22 11.24 10.03 -4.09
CA ARG A 22 12.28 10.41 -3.12
C ARG A 22 13.67 10.41 -3.71
N LEU A 23 14.00 9.45 -4.58
CA LEU A 23 15.27 9.44 -5.30
C LEU A 23 15.41 10.65 -6.22
N ARG A 24 14.35 10.99 -6.96
CA ARG A 24 14.35 12.15 -7.85
C ARG A 24 14.48 13.47 -7.09
N GLN A 25 13.81 13.61 -5.95
CA GLN A 25 13.94 14.76 -5.04
C GLN A 25 15.36 14.93 -4.49
N ARG A 26 16.15 13.84 -4.44
CA ARG A 26 17.58 13.88 -4.09
C ARG A 26 18.50 14.10 -5.30
N GLY A 27 17.95 14.40 -6.46
CA GLY A 27 18.70 14.76 -7.67
C GLY A 27 19.11 13.58 -8.55
N ALA A 28 18.73 12.35 -8.23
CA ALA A 28 19.06 11.19 -9.07
C ALA A 28 18.32 11.24 -10.42
N ASN A 29 18.97 10.76 -11.48
CA ASN A 29 18.30 10.42 -12.73
C ASN A 29 17.67 9.02 -12.62
N VAL A 30 16.34 8.98 -12.59
CA VAL A 30 15.59 7.76 -12.28
C VAL A 30 14.90 7.23 -13.54
N THR A 31 15.00 5.92 -13.75
CA THR A 31 14.15 5.19 -14.69
C THR A 31 13.36 4.11 -13.97
N ILE A 32 12.07 3.99 -14.25
CA ILE A 32 11.21 2.92 -13.77
C ILE A 32 10.96 1.91 -14.88
N TRP A 33 11.24 0.64 -14.62
CA TRP A 33 10.76 -0.48 -15.42
C TRP A 33 9.56 -1.13 -14.75
N THR A 34 8.43 -1.18 -15.44
CA THR A 34 7.20 -1.81 -14.93
C THR A 34 6.62 -2.80 -15.92
N ALA A 35 6.17 -3.95 -15.41
CA ALA A 35 5.54 -5.00 -16.22
C ALA A 35 4.06 -4.69 -16.52
N ASP A 36 3.36 -3.99 -15.62
CA ASP A 36 1.92 -3.70 -15.70
C ASP A 36 1.62 -2.18 -15.69
N ASP A 37 0.52 -1.75 -16.32
CA ASP A 37 0.08 -0.35 -16.24
C ASP A 37 -0.21 -0.02 -14.79
N VAL A 38 -0.08 1.25 -14.40
CA VAL A 38 -0.30 1.66 -13.02
C VAL A 38 -1.70 1.27 -12.51
N ARG A 39 -2.69 1.27 -13.41
CA ARG A 39 -4.08 0.86 -13.13
C ARG A 39 -4.26 -0.64 -12.96
N ASP A 40 -3.34 -1.44 -13.46
CA ASP A 40 -3.41 -2.90 -13.42
C ASP A 40 -2.53 -3.50 -12.29
N THR A 41 -1.86 -2.65 -11.51
CA THR A 41 -1.07 -3.09 -10.35
C THR A 41 -1.96 -3.47 -9.17
N VAL A 42 -1.49 -4.36 -8.29
CA VAL A 42 -2.20 -4.64 -7.02
C VAL A 42 -2.42 -3.38 -6.17
N SER A 43 -1.58 -2.35 -6.34
CA SER A 43 -1.76 -1.07 -5.66
C SER A 43 -3.06 -0.37 -6.03
N SER A 44 -3.59 -0.54 -7.26
CA SER A 44 -4.85 0.08 -7.71
C SER A 44 -6.10 -0.59 -7.12
N VAL A 45 -5.97 -1.85 -6.67
CA VAL A 45 -7.06 -2.63 -6.06
C VAL A 45 -7.26 -2.29 -4.59
N ALA A 46 -6.23 -1.78 -3.92
CA ALA A 46 -6.27 -1.52 -2.48
C ALA A 46 -7.37 -0.53 -2.10
N ALA A 47 -8.10 -0.84 -1.01
CA ALA A 47 -9.02 0.11 -0.37
C ALA A 47 -8.28 1.36 0.16
N ALA A 48 -7.04 1.12 0.60
CA ALA A 48 -6.03 2.06 1.07
C ALA A 48 -6.53 3.11 2.09
N VAL A 49 -6.71 2.64 3.33
CA VAL A 49 -6.77 3.48 4.54
C VAL A 49 -5.52 3.20 5.36
N TRP A 50 -4.92 4.25 5.92
CA TRP A 50 -3.71 4.14 6.71
C TRP A 50 -4.00 3.28 7.94
N TYR A 51 -3.37 2.11 7.95
CA TYR A 51 -3.41 1.12 9.02
C TYR A 51 -2.35 0.05 8.68
N PRO A 52 -1.44 -0.32 9.60
CA PRO A 52 -0.41 -1.32 9.34
C PRO A 52 -1.02 -2.73 9.34
N SER A 53 -1.71 -3.06 8.24
CA SER A 53 -2.49 -4.29 8.10
C SER A 53 -1.60 -5.51 8.00
N HIS A 54 -1.77 -6.47 8.92
CA HIS A 54 -1.13 -7.79 8.88
C HIS A 54 0.41 -7.70 8.79
N VAL A 55 0.99 -6.76 9.53
CA VAL A 55 2.43 -6.63 9.76
C VAL A 55 2.69 -6.66 11.27
N ASP A 56 3.81 -7.24 11.65
CA ASP A 56 4.18 -7.40 13.05
C ASP A 56 4.66 -6.08 13.68
N GLU A 57 4.65 -6.04 15.01
CA GLU A 57 5.28 -4.97 15.78
C GLU A 57 6.80 -4.99 15.55
N ASP A 58 7.27 -4.08 14.70
CA ASP A 58 8.68 -3.84 14.39
C ASP A 58 8.94 -2.32 14.44
N PRO A 59 9.96 -1.84 15.17
CA PRO A 59 10.30 -0.43 15.22
C PRO A 59 10.52 0.22 13.83
N ARG A 60 10.99 -0.54 12.84
CA ARG A 60 11.13 -0.08 11.44
C ARG A 60 9.76 0.16 10.81
N VAL A 61 8.84 -0.80 10.97
CA VAL A 61 7.47 -0.70 10.45
C VAL A 61 6.76 0.49 11.07
N LEU A 62 6.88 0.69 12.39
CA LEU A 62 6.30 1.85 13.07
C LEU A 62 6.84 3.17 12.53
N ARG A 63 8.17 3.28 12.35
CA ARG A 63 8.78 4.48 11.75
C ARG A 63 8.26 4.72 10.33
N TRP A 64 8.24 3.69 9.47
CA TRP A 64 7.76 3.84 8.10
C TRP A 64 6.30 4.27 8.04
N ALA A 65 5.46 3.68 8.90
CA ALA A 65 4.06 4.03 9.01
C ALA A 65 3.86 5.48 9.46
N ALA A 66 4.60 5.93 10.47
CA ALA A 66 4.53 7.30 10.99
C ALA A 66 5.00 8.36 9.98
N GLU A 67 6.07 8.08 9.22
CA GLU A 67 6.53 8.97 8.14
C GLU A 67 5.49 9.04 7.01
N ALA A 68 4.94 7.90 6.60
CA ALA A 68 3.90 7.88 5.58
C ALA A 68 2.61 8.56 6.03
N TYR A 69 2.23 8.44 7.31
CA TYR A 69 1.12 9.17 7.89
C TYR A 69 1.29 10.68 7.68
N ARG A 70 2.44 11.22 8.11
CA ARG A 70 2.76 12.65 7.99
C ARG A 70 2.75 13.13 6.54
N GLU A 71 3.35 12.35 5.64
CA GLU A 71 3.39 12.70 4.23
C GLU A 71 1.97 12.70 3.62
N PHE A 72 1.12 11.73 3.92
CA PHE A 72 -0.25 11.75 3.40
C PHE A 72 -1.13 12.84 4.03
N VAL A 73 -0.91 13.21 5.31
CA VAL A 73 -1.56 14.38 5.91
C VAL A 73 -1.16 15.67 5.19
N ARG A 74 0.13 15.82 4.87
CA ARG A 74 0.64 16.95 4.07
C ARG A 74 0.00 16.97 2.68
N GLN A 75 -0.09 15.82 2.02
CA GLN A 75 -0.70 15.71 0.69
C GLN A 75 -2.20 16.01 0.69
N ALA A 76 -2.95 15.52 1.69
CA ALA A 76 -4.35 15.87 1.88
C ALA A 76 -4.52 17.39 2.03
N SER A 77 -3.68 18.02 2.87
CA SER A 77 -3.70 19.47 3.09
C SER A 77 -3.34 20.27 1.83
N ALA A 78 -2.50 19.71 0.96
CA ALA A 78 -2.12 20.29 -0.32
C ALA A 78 -3.14 20.03 -1.45
N GLY A 79 -4.24 19.31 -1.17
CA GLY A 79 -5.26 18.98 -2.17
C GLY A 79 -4.80 17.98 -3.23
N VAL A 80 -3.86 17.09 -2.88
CA VAL A 80 -3.39 16.04 -3.81
C VAL A 80 -4.56 15.14 -4.22
N PRO A 81 -4.76 14.88 -5.53
CA PRO A 81 -5.88 14.07 -6.01
C PRO A 81 -5.96 12.68 -5.36
N GLY A 82 -7.15 12.36 -4.86
CA GLY A 82 -7.44 11.07 -4.24
C GLY A 82 -6.95 10.92 -2.79
N VAL A 83 -6.26 11.90 -2.20
CA VAL A 83 -5.80 11.83 -0.81
C VAL A 83 -6.72 12.65 0.09
N MET A 84 -7.25 12.02 1.14
CA MET A 84 -8.11 12.68 2.12
C MET A 84 -7.89 12.15 3.52
N LEU A 85 -8.42 12.87 4.51
CA LEU A 85 -8.45 12.42 5.90
C LEU A 85 -9.86 11.94 6.25
N ARG A 86 -9.95 10.77 6.89
CA ARG A 86 -11.20 10.20 7.37
C ARG A 86 -11.11 9.88 8.85
N ARG A 87 -12.09 10.37 9.61
CA ARG A 87 -12.33 9.86 10.96
C ARG A 87 -12.52 8.35 10.86
N THR A 88 -11.84 7.63 11.72
CA THR A 88 -11.80 6.18 11.71
C THR A 88 -12.03 5.69 13.12
N ARG A 89 -12.88 4.67 13.26
CA ARG A 89 -13.01 3.90 14.48
C ARG A 89 -12.61 2.45 14.21
N MET A 90 -11.78 1.90 15.08
CA MET A 90 -11.36 0.51 15.03
C MET A 90 -11.92 -0.23 16.23
N VAL A 91 -12.80 -1.19 15.97
CA VAL A 91 -13.43 -2.04 16.98
C VAL A 91 -12.39 -3.00 17.53
N MET A 92 -12.15 -2.96 18.84
CA MET A 92 -11.23 -3.84 19.55
C MET A 92 -12.04 -4.92 20.26
N ARG A 93 -12.28 -6.05 19.57
CA ARG A 93 -13.01 -7.18 20.20
C ARG A 93 -12.10 -7.97 21.13
N THR A 94 -10.85 -8.12 20.74
CA THR A 94 -9.82 -8.77 21.54
C THR A 94 -9.01 -7.69 22.24
N ALA A 95 -8.84 -7.81 23.56
CA ALA A 95 -8.07 -6.88 24.38
C ALA A 95 -8.48 -5.40 24.21
N PRO A 96 -9.74 -5.03 24.52
CA PRO A 96 -10.27 -3.68 24.35
C PRO A 96 -9.54 -2.60 25.15
N ASP A 97 -8.80 -2.98 26.19
CA ASP A 97 -8.05 -2.07 27.07
C ASP A 97 -6.56 -1.92 26.66
N VAL A 98 -6.10 -2.65 25.64
CA VAL A 98 -4.71 -2.61 25.18
C VAL A 98 -4.57 -1.59 24.06
N VAL A 99 -3.71 -0.59 24.28
CA VAL A 99 -3.34 0.38 23.25
C VAL A 99 -2.47 -0.31 22.19
N PRO A 100 -2.89 -0.38 20.92
CA PRO A 100 -2.09 -1.01 19.89
C PRO A 100 -0.78 -0.26 19.62
N TRP A 101 0.32 -0.96 19.37
CA TRP A 101 1.65 -0.38 19.14
C TRP A 101 1.67 0.70 18.05
N TRP A 102 0.84 0.54 17.00
CA TRP A 102 0.79 1.43 15.86
C TRP A 102 0.14 2.79 16.16
N VAL A 103 -0.58 2.91 17.29
CA VAL A 103 -1.17 4.17 17.76
C VAL A 103 -0.11 5.26 17.89
N ALA A 104 1.13 4.90 18.25
CA ALA A 104 2.25 5.85 18.31
C ALA A 104 2.61 6.48 16.95
N GLY A 105 2.19 5.88 15.83
CA GLY A 105 2.36 6.42 14.48
C GLY A 105 1.13 7.19 13.97
N ALA A 106 0.01 7.14 14.69
CA ALA A 106 -1.22 7.86 14.36
C ALA A 106 -1.25 9.23 15.08
N GLY A 107 -1.69 10.29 14.39
CA GLY A 107 -1.55 11.66 14.90
C GLY A 107 -2.44 12.01 16.09
N ASP A 108 -3.69 11.54 16.11
CA ASP A 108 -4.75 11.99 17.04
C ASP A 108 -5.52 10.82 17.66
N ALA A 109 -4.86 9.67 17.83
CA ALA A 109 -5.51 8.45 18.29
C ALA A 109 -5.89 8.48 19.79
N SER A 110 -7.08 7.97 20.09
CA SER A 110 -7.60 7.79 21.44
C SER A 110 -8.33 6.46 21.60
N LEU A 111 -8.35 5.92 22.82
CA LEU A 111 -9.07 4.70 23.17
C LEU A 111 -10.31 5.07 23.97
N ALA A 112 -11.49 4.64 23.53
CA ALA A 112 -12.75 4.84 24.23
C ALA A 112 -13.71 3.67 23.95
N ASP A 113 -14.38 3.16 24.98
CA ASP A 113 -15.43 2.15 24.87
C ASP A 113 -15.06 0.88 24.05
N GLY A 114 -13.79 0.45 24.13
CA GLY A 114 -13.29 -0.69 23.37
C GLY A 114 -13.09 -0.40 21.88
N GLU A 115 -12.95 0.87 21.50
CA GLU A 115 -12.61 1.31 20.15
C GLU A 115 -11.41 2.26 20.16
N VAL A 116 -10.56 2.15 19.13
CA VAL A 116 -9.55 3.18 18.84
C VAL A 116 -10.13 4.16 17.83
N HIS A 117 -10.22 5.43 18.21
CA HIS A 117 -10.66 6.53 17.35
C HIS A 117 -9.45 7.34 16.89
N PHE A 118 -9.34 7.61 15.58
CA PHE A 118 -8.27 8.41 15.02
C PHE A 118 -8.64 8.94 13.64
N THR A 119 -7.93 9.94 13.16
CA THR A 119 -8.02 10.43 11.79
C THR A 119 -6.98 9.73 10.93
N ALA A 120 -7.43 8.95 9.95
CA ALA A 120 -6.57 8.18 9.06
C ALA A 120 -6.53 8.82 7.66
N PRO A 121 -5.34 8.90 7.03
CA PRO A 121 -5.26 9.08 5.60
C PRO A 121 -5.99 7.96 4.84
N LEU A 122 -6.88 8.34 3.94
CA LEU A 122 -7.50 7.48 2.94
C LEU A 122 -6.99 7.91 1.57
N VAL A 123 -6.56 6.96 0.76
CA VAL A 123 -6.00 7.21 -0.57
C VAL A 123 -6.79 6.43 -1.62
N GLU A 124 -7.48 7.15 -2.50
CA GLU A 124 -8.18 6.58 -3.64
C GLU A 124 -7.16 6.22 -4.73
N MET A 125 -6.66 4.99 -4.67
CA MET A 125 -5.51 4.55 -5.48
C MET A 125 -5.73 4.67 -6.99
N GLU A 126 -6.97 4.57 -7.46
CA GLU A 126 -7.35 4.73 -8.87
C GLU A 126 -7.11 6.14 -9.40
N THR A 127 -7.18 7.15 -8.53
CA THR A 127 -6.92 8.56 -8.86
C THR A 127 -5.48 8.93 -8.49
N TYR A 128 -5.03 8.49 -7.31
CA TYR A 128 -3.73 8.85 -6.76
C TYR A 128 -2.56 8.29 -7.58
N LEU A 129 -2.60 7.01 -7.99
CA LEU A 129 -1.47 6.40 -8.68
C LEU A 129 -1.22 7.00 -10.08
N PRO A 130 -2.24 7.23 -10.94
CA PRO A 130 -2.03 7.96 -12.19
C PRO A 130 -1.48 9.36 -11.98
N TRP A 131 -1.98 10.09 -10.98
CA TRP A 131 -1.47 11.41 -10.62
C TRP A 131 0.01 11.37 -10.23
N LEU A 132 0.39 10.46 -9.32
CA LEU A 132 1.78 10.31 -8.88
C LEU A 132 2.69 9.91 -10.05
N ARG A 133 2.24 8.97 -10.89
CA ARG A 133 2.97 8.57 -12.10
C ARG A 133 3.19 9.75 -13.04
N GLN A 134 2.17 10.58 -13.27
CA GLN A 134 2.29 11.74 -14.16
C GLN A 134 3.24 12.78 -13.57
N GLY A 135 3.13 13.09 -12.28
CA GLY A 135 4.05 14.01 -11.62
C GLY A 135 5.52 13.56 -11.73
N LEU A 136 5.80 12.26 -11.63
CA LEU A 136 7.14 11.73 -11.86
C LEU A 136 7.64 11.95 -13.29
N ILE A 137 6.78 11.77 -14.29
CA ILE A 137 7.12 12.03 -15.69
C ILE A 137 7.43 13.51 -15.90
N ASP A 138 6.60 14.39 -15.32
CA ASP A 138 6.78 15.84 -15.40
C ASP A 138 8.09 16.27 -14.70
N ASP A 139 8.49 15.57 -13.64
CA ASP A 139 9.77 15.76 -12.93
C ASP A 139 10.97 15.14 -13.68
N GLY A 140 10.76 14.53 -14.86
CA GLY A 140 11.80 13.97 -15.72
C GLY A 140 12.14 12.50 -15.47
N VAL A 141 11.36 11.77 -14.68
CA VAL A 141 11.54 10.32 -14.48
C VAL A 141 11.07 9.58 -15.73
N ARG A 142 11.94 8.73 -16.29
CA ARG A 142 11.58 7.86 -17.42
C ARG A 142 10.79 6.66 -16.91
N ILE A 143 9.68 6.32 -17.55
CA ILE A 143 8.87 5.14 -17.18
C ILE A 143 8.68 4.26 -18.42
N GLU A 144 9.21 3.05 -18.38
CA GLU A 144 9.19 2.09 -19.49
C GLU A 144 8.35 0.85 -19.14
N ARG A 145 7.49 0.46 -20.07
CA ARG A 145 6.77 -0.82 -20.01
C ARG A 145 7.75 -1.94 -20.37
N ARG A 146 8.28 -2.63 -19.35
CA ARG A 146 9.27 -3.69 -19.53
C ARG A 146 9.11 -4.75 -18.44
N ARG A 147 8.81 -5.99 -18.87
CA ARG A 147 8.84 -7.17 -18.02
C ARG A 147 10.26 -7.73 -17.98
N VAL A 148 10.71 -8.14 -16.79
CA VAL A 148 12.01 -8.78 -16.58
C VAL A 148 11.82 -10.15 -15.92
N SER A 149 12.68 -11.10 -16.25
CA SER A 149 12.75 -12.43 -15.63
C SER A 149 13.89 -12.57 -14.63
N SER A 150 14.75 -11.54 -14.52
CA SER A 150 15.79 -11.41 -13.50
C SER A 150 16.17 -9.94 -13.34
N LEU A 151 16.93 -9.60 -12.30
CA LEU A 151 17.44 -8.24 -12.10
C LEU A 151 18.70 -7.93 -12.93
N SER A 152 19.30 -8.91 -13.60
CA SER A 152 20.56 -8.71 -14.35
C SER A 152 20.46 -7.65 -15.44
N PRO A 153 19.39 -7.58 -16.26
CA PRO A 153 19.25 -6.50 -17.26
C PRO A 153 19.15 -5.11 -16.62
N ALA A 154 18.53 -5.00 -15.44
CA ALA A 154 18.44 -3.73 -14.71
C ALA A 154 19.82 -3.32 -14.17
N LEU A 155 20.57 -4.27 -13.62
CA LEU A 155 21.93 -4.08 -13.10
C LEU A 155 22.95 -3.73 -14.18
N ALA A 156 22.66 -4.04 -15.46
CA ALA A 156 23.45 -3.63 -16.61
C ALA A 156 23.06 -2.23 -17.12
N ALA A 157 21.83 -1.78 -16.85
CA ALA A 157 21.30 -0.51 -17.34
C ALA A 157 21.52 0.67 -16.37
N ALA A 158 21.78 0.40 -15.09
CA ALA A 158 22.06 1.41 -14.08
C ALA A 158 23.07 0.91 -13.03
N PRO A 159 23.84 1.82 -12.40
CA PRO A 159 24.77 1.45 -11.34
C PRO A 159 24.04 0.95 -10.09
N LEU A 160 22.84 1.48 -9.79
CA LEU A 160 22.00 1.06 -8.67
C LEU A 160 20.61 0.62 -9.14
N VAL A 161 20.09 -0.45 -8.53
CA VAL A 161 18.73 -0.96 -8.79
C VAL A 161 17.90 -0.95 -7.51
N VAL A 162 16.67 -0.44 -7.58
CA VAL A 162 15.66 -0.65 -6.53
C VAL A 162 14.72 -1.75 -6.99
N ASN A 163 14.67 -2.86 -6.26
CA ASN A 163 13.72 -3.95 -6.51
C ASN A 163 12.43 -3.72 -5.71
N ALA A 164 11.41 -3.16 -6.37
CA ALA A 164 10.07 -2.90 -5.85
C ALA A 164 9.00 -3.81 -6.50
N THR A 165 9.36 -5.06 -6.80
CA THR A 165 8.55 -5.97 -7.63
C THR A 165 7.42 -6.70 -6.91
N GLY A 166 7.20 -6.43 -5.62
CA GLY A 166 6.10 -7.03 -4.86
C GLY A 166 6.16 -8.56 -4.84
N LEU A 167 5.11 -9.24 -5.34
CA LEU A 167 5.05 -10.70 -5.38
C LEU A 167 6.12 -11.33 -6.26
N ALA A 168 6.47 -10.68 -7.37
CA ALA A 168 7.46 -11.21 -8.31
C ALA A 168 8.87 -11.32 -7.69
N ALA A 169 9.13 -10.65 -6.56
CA ALA A 169 10.39 -10.80 -5.83
C ALA A 169 10.64 -12.23 -5.35
N GLY A 170 9.59 -13.01 -5.08
CA GLY A 170 9.72 -14.42 -4.69
C GLY A 170 10.48 -15.22 -5.75
N GLU A 171 10.12 -15.05 -7.02
CA GLU A 171 10.81 -15.70 -8.14
C GLU A 171 12.10 -14.96 -8.55
N LEU A 172 12.03 -13.64 -8.73
CA LEU A 172 13.15 -12.82 -9.23
C LEU A 172 14.36 -12.81 -8.30
N CYS A 173 14.17 -13.04 -7.00
CA CYS A 173 15.23 -13.04 -6.00
C CYS A 173 15.36 -14.37 -5.25
N GLY A 174 14.56 -15.38 -5.61
CA GLY A 174 14.54 -16.67 -4.89
C GLY A 174 14.21 -16.49 -3.40
N ASP A 175 13.29 -15.60 -3.06
CA ASP A 175 12.88 -15.35 -1.67
C ASP A 175 11.65 -16.21 -1.32
N PRO A 176 11.83 -17.37 -0.65
CA PRO A 176 10.73 -18.28 -0.35
C PRO A 176 9.79 -17.72 0.73
N ALA A 177 10.16 -16.64 1.41
CA ALA A 177 9.32 -16.01 2.41
C ALA A 177 8.17 -15.21 1.78
N VAL A 178 8.26 -14.86 0.50
CA VAL A 178 7.20 -14.14 -0.23
C VAL A 178 5.99 -15.05 -0.48
N PHE A 179 4.79 -14.53 -0.25
CA PHE A 179 3.54 -15.25 -0.48
C PHE A 179 2.43 -14.29 -0.95
N ALA A 180 1.47 -14.82 -1.70
CA ALA A 180 0.23 -14.12 -2.03
C ALA A 180 -0.79 -14.26 -0.89
N ALA A 181 -1.43 -13.15 -0.53
CA ALA A 181 -2.65 -13.18 0.27
C ALA A 181 -3.79 -12.53 -0.53
N ARG A 182 -4.73 -13.35 -1.00
CA ARG A 182 -5.88 -12.90 -1.77
C ARG A 182 -6.79 -12.04 -0.90
N GLY A 183 -7.32 -10.98 -1.51
CA GLY A 183 -8.28 -10.09 -0.89
C GLY A 183 -9.37 -9.68 -1.85
N HIS A 184 -10.61 -9.86 -1.41
CA HIS A 184 -11.80 -9.40 -2.12
C HIS A 184 -12.39 -8.17 -1.42
N VAL A 185 -12.70 -7.13 -2.20
CA VAL A 185 -13.43 -5.93 -1.76
C VAL A 185 -14.64 -5.69 -2.64
N VAL A 186 -15.67 -5.08 -2.06
CA VAL A 186 -16.92 -4.69 -2.73
C VAL A 186 -17.02 -3.18 -2.73
N ILE A 187 -17.45 -2.60 -3.84
CA ILE A 187 -17.64 -1.16 -3.99
C ILE A 187 -19.15 -0.90 -4.07
N THR A 188 -19.66 0.01 -3.26
CA THR A 188 -21.10 0.35 -3.20
C THR A 188 -21.33 1.85 -3.32
N ASP A 189 -22.54 2.27 -3.66
CA ASP A 189 -22.93 3.68 -3.46
C ASP A 189 -22.71 4.09 -1.99
N ASN A 190 -22.47 5.39 -1.76
CA ASN A 190 -22.29 5.92 -0.41
C ASN A 190 -23.63 6.45 0.15
N PRO A 191 -24.21 5.85 1.20
CA PRO A 191 -25.46 6.31 1.80
C PRO A 191 -25.28 7.52 2.74
N GLY A 192 -24.23 8.33 2.56
CA GLY A 192 -23.91 9.49 3.41
C GLY A 192 -22.96 9.16 4.58
N LEU A 193 -22.11 8.15 4.43
CA LEU A 193 -21.04 7.81 5.37
C LEU A 193 -19.82 8.73 5.17
N ASP A 194 -19.27 9.19 6.29
CA ASP A 194 -18.06 10.01 6.37
C ASP A 194 -17.01 9.45 7.35
N VAL A 195 -17.36 8.40 8.10
CA VAL A 195 -16.51 7.72 9.08
C VAL A 195 -16.14 6.33 8.57
N SER A 196 -14.84 6.01 8.62
CA SER A 196 -14.34 4.66 8.40
C SER A 196 -14.55 3.80 9.64
N VAL A 197 -14.88 2.53 9.43
CA VAL A 197 -14.97 1.53 10.51
C VAL A 197 -14.12 0.32 10.15
N ARG A 198 -13.37 -0.21 11.11
CA ARG A 198 -12.57 -1.43 10.97
C ARG A 198 -12.84 -2.37 12.14
N ASP A 199 -12.90 -3.66 11.86
CA ASP A 199 -13.09 -4.76 12.81
C ASP A 199 -12.27 -5.95 12.30
N GLU A 200 -11.00 -6.02 12.72
CA GLU A 200 -10.06 -7.08 12.33
C GLU A 200 -10.40 -8.41 13.01
N ASP A 201 -11.05 -8.36 14.18
CA ASP A 201 -11.33 -9.51 15.04
C ASP A 201 -12.77 -10.05 14.86
N ASN A 202 -13.48 -9.60 13.83
CA ASN A 202 -14.85 -10.03 13.62
C ASN A 202 -14.91 -11.56 13.45
N PRO A 203 -15.71 -12.29 14.26
CA PRO A 203 -15.75 -13.74 14.21
C PRO A 203 -16.30 -14.29 12.88
N ALA A 204 -17.01 -13.47 12.09
CA ALA A 204 -17.46 -13.84 10.75
C ALA A 204 -16.43 -13.52 9.63
N GLY A 205 -15.27 -12.96 10.00
CA GLY A 205 -14.16 -12.62 9.12
C GLY A 205 -13.90 -11.12 9.01
N LEU A 206 -12.69 -10.76 8.55
CA LEU A 206 -12.20 -9.38 8.38
C LEU A 206 -13.27 -8.43 7.83
N THR A 207 -13.54 -7.35 8.55
CA THR A 207 -14.60 -6.41 8.20
C THR A 207 -14.12 -4.96 8.27
N TYR A 208 -14.32 -4.20 7.19
CA TYR A 208 -14.07 -2.76 7.16
C TYR A 208 -14.99 -2.05 6.18
N VAL A 209 -15.31 -0.81 6.52
CA VAL A 209 -16.16 0.12 5.77
C VAL A 209 -15.38 1.41 5.59
N HIS A 210 -15.07 1.78 4.35
CA HIS A 210 -14.22 2.93 4.04
C HIS A 210 -14.92 3.87 3.05
N PRO A 211 -15.56 4.96 3.52
CA PRO A 211 -16.20 5.93 2.65
C PRO A 211 -15.17 6.78 1.90
N ARG A 212 -15.14 6.60 0.57
CA ARG A 212 -14.39 7.41 -0.38
C ARG A 212 -15.15 8.71 -0.68
N SER A 213 -14.69 9.47 -1.67
CA SER A 213 -15.34 10.68 -2.18
C SER A 213 -16.73 10.43 -2.73
N HIS A 214 -16.90 9.34 -3.49
CA HIS A 214 -18.12 9.10 -4.28
C HIS A 214 -18.80 7.75 -4.02
N ASP A 215 -18.14 6.85 -3.29
CA ASP A 215 -18.60 5.49 -3.04
C ASP A 215 -18.00 4.98 -1.71
N VAL A 216 -18.27 3.72 -1.38
CA VAL A 216 -17.74 3.07 -0.18
C VAL A 216 -17.03 1.79 -0.59
N VAL A 217 -15.82 1.58 -0.07
CA VAL A 217 -15.13 0.30 -0.17
C VAL A 217 -15.45 -0.52 1.07
N LEU A 218 -16.02 -1.69 0.83
CA LEU A 218 -16.35 -2.69 1.83
C LEU A 218 -15.36 -3.83 1.69
N GLY A 219 -14.83 -4.30 2.79
CA GLY A 219 -14.04 -5.52 2.76
C GLY A 219 -14.08 -6.26 4.08
N GLY A 220 -13.39 -7.39 4.17
CA GLY A 220 -12.81 -8.07 3.02
C GLY A 220 -12.44 -9.51 3.33
N THR A 221 -11.57 -10.07 2.50
CA THR A 221 -10.94 -11.35 2.75
C THR A 221 -9.42 -11.21 2.87
N TYR A 222 -8.82 -12.20 3.52
CA TYR A 222 -7.37 -12.37 3.63
C TYR A 222 -7.05 -13.86 3.57
N GLU A 223 -6.80 -14.37 2.36
CA GLU A 223 -6.58 -15.80 2.14
C GLU A 223 -5.15 -16.06 1.66
N VAL A 224 -4.32 -16.55 2.56
CA VAL A 224 -2.91 -16.86 2.27
C VAL A 224 -2.81 -18.06 1.33
N GLY A 225 -1.97 -17.94 0.30
CA GLY A 225 -1.69 -19.01 -0.66
C GLY A 225 -2.74 -19.15 -1.77
N GLN A 226 -3.82 -18.35 -1.75
CA GLN A 226 -4.79 -18.28 -2.84
C GLN A 226 -4.32 -17.32 -3.92
N TRP A 227 -4.36 -17.78 -5.17
CA TRP A 227 -3.86 -17.03 -6.34
C TRP A 227 -4.95 -16.64 -7.34
N SER A 228 -6.18 -17.13 -7.15
CA SER A 228 -7.27 -16.78 -8.06
C SER A 228 -7.63 -15.31 -7.93
N LEU A 229 -7.67 -14.61 -9.08
CA LEU A 229 -8.20 -13.26 -9.20
C LEU A 229 -9.69 -13.24 -9.56
N GLU A 230 -10.32 -14.41 -9.66
CA GLU A 230 -11.75 -14.50 -9.96
C GLU A 230 -12.58 -14.04 -8.74
N PRO A 231 -13.51 -13.10 -8.93
CA PRO A 231 -14.46 -12.71 -7.88
C PRO A 231 -15.39 -13.86 -7.53
N ASP A 232 -15.52 -14.16 -6.24
CA ASP A 232 -16.50 -15.12 -5.73
C ASP A 232 -17.78 -14.38 -5.24
N PRO A 233 -18.96 -14.63 -5.86
CA PRO A 233 -20.23 -14.04 -5.42
C PRO A 233 -20.63 -14.36 -3.98
N ALA A 234 -20.22 -15.52 -3.45
CA ALA A 234 -20.48 -15.89 -2.06
C ALA A 234 -19.70 -14.99 -1.09
N GLU A 235 -18.45 -14.65 -1.42
CA GLU A 235 -17.63 -13.71 -0.65
C GLU A 235 -18.21 -12.30 -0.70
N VAL A 236 -18.66 -11.84 -1.87
CA VAL A 236 -19.35 -10.54 -2.02
C VAL A 236 -20.55 -10.47 -1.06
N THR A 237 -21.39 -11.50 -1.07
CA THR A 237 -22.57 -11.60 -0.20
C THR A 237 -22.18 -11.60 1.28
N ALA A 238 -21.12 -12.34 1.65
CA ALA A 238 -20.63 -12.39 3.02
C ALA A 238 -20.07 -11.04 3.49
N ILE A 239 -19.29 -10.34 2.65
CA ILE A 239 -18.76 -8.99 2.94
C ILE A 239 -19.90 -8.01 3.16
N LEU A 240 -20.89 -7.97 2.26
CA LEU A 240 -22.05 -7.08 2.39
C LEU A 240 -22.81 -7.32 3.69
N ARG A 241 -23.05 -8.59 4.06
CA ARG A 241 -23.73 -8.96 5.31
C ARG A 241 -22.97 -8.47 6.53
N ARG A 242 -21.65 -8.68 6.61
CA ARG A 242 -20.85 -8.23 7.76
C ARG A 242 -20.79 -6.71 7.86
N CYS A 243 -20.61 -6.03 6.73
CA CYS A 243 -20.57 -4.58 6.70
C CYS A 243 -21.92 -3.95 7.08
N ALA A 244 -23.04 -4.50 6.62
CA ALA A 244 -24.37 -4.04 7.01
C ALA A 244 -24.69 -4.30 8.49
N ALA A 245 -24.13 -5.36 9.09
CA ALA A 245 -24.23 -5.58 10.53
C ALA A 245 -23.43 -4.54 11.35
N LEU A 246 -22.33 -4.03 10.79
CA LEU A 246 -21.49 -3.02 11.43
C LEU A 246 -21.98 -1.57 11.20
N GLU A 247 -22.60 -1.32 10.05
CA GLU A 247 -23.19 -0.05 9.65
C GLU A 247 -24.52 -0.31 8.92
N PRO A 248 -25.67 -0.26 9.64
CA PRO A 248 -26.99 -0.61 9.10
C PRO A 248 -27.44 0.20 7.88
N ARG A 249 -26.90 1.42 7.67
CA ARG A 249 -27.22 2.23 6.48
C ARG A 249 -26.73 1.60 5.17
N LEU A 250 -25.84 0.61 5.24
CA LEU A 250 -25.41 -0.17 4.06
C LEU A 250 -26.42 -1.25 3.65
N ALA A 251 -27.45 -1.53 4.45
CA ALA A 251 -28.46 -2.52 4.09
C ALA A 251 -29.19 -2.10 2.81
N GLY A 252 -29.14 -2.96 1.78
CA GLY A 252 -29.80 -2.71 0.49
C GLY A 252 -29.12 -1.66 -0.39
N VAL A 253 -27.92 -1.20 -0.04
CA VAL A 253 -27.17 -0.26 -0.87
C VAL A 253 -26.83 -0.88 -2.23
N ARG A 254 -26.86 -0.06 -3.29
CA ARG A 254 -26.51 -0.52 -4.64
C ARG A 254 -25.02 -0.89 -4.70
N VAL A 255 -24.75 -2.11 -5.13
CA VAL A 255 -23.40 -2.58 -5.45
C VAL A 255 -22.97 -2.03 -6.81
N ARG A 256 -21.78 -1.43 -6.86
CA ARG A 256 -21.15 -0.91 -8.08
C ARG A 256 -20.23 -1.93 -8.75
N GLY A 257 -19.63 -2.80 -7.95
CA GLY A 257 -18.75 -3.87 -8.43
C GLY A 257 -17.94 -4.46 -7.28
N SER A 258 -17.01 -5.33 -7.61
CA SER A 258 -16.04 -5.89 -6.67
C SER A 258 -14.67 -6.02 -7.33
N LYS A 259 -13.63 -6.14 -6.51
CA LYS A 259 -12.25 -6.31 -6.97
C LYS A 259 -11.53 -7.35 -6.14
N VAL A 260 -10.68 -8.13 -6.79
CA VAL A 260 -9.81 -9.11 -6.15
C VAL A 260 -8.37 -8.73 -6.42
N GLY A 261 -7.52 -8.80 -5.39
CA GLY A 261 -6.09 -8.52 -5.51
C GLY A 261 -5.25 -9.47 -4.66
N LEU A 262 -4.00 -9.67 -5.06
CA LEU A 262 -3.05 -10.54 -4.36
C LEU A 262 -2.02 -9.71 -3.61
N ARG A 263 -2.19 -9.57 -2.30
CA ARG A 263 -1.28 -8.80 -1.46
C ARG A 263 0.11 -9.46 -1.45
N PRO A 264 1.20 -8.71 -1.70
CA PRO A 264 2.56 -9.23 -1.70
C PRO A 264 3.10 -9.37 -0.27
N GLY A 265 2.66 -10.39 0.46
CA GLY A 265 3.12 -10.68 1.81
C GLY A 265 4.53 -11.29 1.84
N ARG A 266 5.22 -11.17 2.97
CA ARG A 266 6.49 -11.84 3.22
C ARG A 266 6.58 -12.26 4.69
N ARG A 267 6.97 -13.52 4.95
CA ARG A 267 7.22 -14.00 6.32
C ARG A 267 8.41 -13.25 6.92
N GLY A 268 8.26 -12.76 8.16
CA GLY A 268 9.24 -11.88 8.79
C GLY A 268 9.15 -10.42 8.33
N GLY A 269 8.02 -10.02 7.74
CA GLY A 269 7.71 -8.63 7.41
C GLY A 269 8.31 -8.10 6.09
N PRO A 270 8.05 -6.82 5.79
CA PRO A 270 8.58 -6.15 4.60
C PRO A 270 10.12 -6.14 4.61
N ARG A 271 10.72 -6.34 3.43
CA ARG A 271 12.17 -6.26 3.23
C ARG A 271 12.52 -4.92 2.60
N VAL A 272 13.19 -4.07 3.36
CA VAL A 272 13.82 -2.81 2.91
C VAL A 272 15.27 -2.82 3.34
N GLU A 273 16.20 -3.07 2.42
CA GLU A 273 17.64 -3.16 2.71
C GLU A 273 18.48 -3.15 1.44
N ALA A 274 19.77 -2.82 1.56
CA ALA A 274 20.74 -2.90 0.46
C ALA A 274 21.46 -4.26 0.45
N ALA A 275 21.61 -4.84 -0.73
CA ALA A 275 22.37 -6.05 -1.03
C ALA A 275 23.24 -5.79 -2.28
N GLY A 276 24.47 -5.36 -2.06
CA GLY A 276 25.36 -4.92 -3.14
C GLY A 276 24.77 -3.73 -3.89
N ARG A 277 24.59 -3.86 -5.22
CA ARG A 277 24.00 -2.83 -6.09
C ARG A 277 22.47 -2.88 -6.18
N VAL A 278 21.80 -3.65 -5.31
CA VAL A 278 20.34 -3.77 -5.28
C VAL A 278 19.82 -3.31 -3.92
N ILE A 279 18.84 -2.41 -3.91
CA ILE A 279 18.03 -2.10 -2.74
C ILE A 279 16.71 -2.85 -2.89
N HIS A 280 16.46 -3.81 -2.01
CA HIS A 280 15.21 -4.56 -1.97
C HIS A 280 14.14 -3.74 -1.26
N ALA A 281 12.92 -3.73 -1.80
CA ALA A 281 11.76 -3.03 -1.25
C ALA A 281 10.47 -3.78 -1.61
N TYR A 282 10.20 -4.91 -0.96
CA TYR A 282 9.04 -5.76 -1.26
C TYR A 282 8.52 -6.50 -0.02
N GLY A 283 7.41 -7.24 -0.15
CA GLY A 283 6.85 -8.01 0.98
C GLY A 283 5.92 -7.20 1.90
N HIS A 284 5.32 -6.11 1.39
CA HIS A 284 4.53 -5.17 2.19
C HIS A 284 3.11 -5.64 2.57
N GLY A 285 2.68 -6.82 2.09
CA GLY A 285 1.37 -7.40 2.41
C GLY A 285 0.23 -6.40 2.14
N GLY A 286 -0.65 -6.23 3.14
CA GLY A 286 -1.75 -5.26 3.10
C GLY A 286 -1.34 -3.82 3.44
N ALA A 287 -0.09 -3.59 3.85
CA ALA A 287 0.39 -2.31 4.36
C ALA A 287 1.18 -1.49 3.34
N GLY A 288 1.17 -1.86 2.05
CA GLY A 288 1.96 -1.20 1.01
C GLY A 288 1.78 0.32 0.91
N MET A 289 0.53 0.81 1.01
CA MET A 289 0.28 2.26 1.07
C MET A 289 0.74 2.84 2.41
N THR A 290 0.34 2.22 3.52
CA THR A 290 0.66 2.62 4.90
C THR A 290 2.16 2.81 5.13
N LEU A 291 3.02 2.04 4.47
CA LEU A 291 4.47 2.09 4.68
C LEU A 291 5.22 2.82 3.56
N SER A 292 4.53 3.17 2.46
CA SER A 292 5.16 3.58 1.19
C SER A 292 6.18 4.71 1.31
N TRP A 293 5.76 5.88 1.79
CA TRP A 293 6.62 7.05 1.87
C TRP A 293 7.76 6.90 2.89
N GLY A 294 7.52 6.24 4.02
CA GLY A 294 8.58 5.94 4.98
C GLY A 294 9.61 4.95 4.44
N CYS A 295 9.17 3.91 3.72
CA CYS A 295 10.07 3.02 2.99
C CYS A 295 10.83 3.79 1.90
N ALA A 296 10.19 4.73 1.21
CA ALA A 296 10.82 5.54 0.18
C ALA A 296 11.93 6.43 0.73
N ASP A 297 11.75 7.00 1.93
CA ASP A 297 12.78 7.77 2.62
C ASP A 297 13.99 6.90 2.99
N GLU A 298 13.75 5.68 3.47
CA GLU A 298 14.82 4.71 3.77
C GLU A 298 15.55 4.25 2.50
N ILE A 299 14.83 3.92 1.42
CA ILE A 299 15.41 3.57 0.12
C ILE A 299 16.31 4.68 -0.39
N ALA A 300 15.85 5.93 -0.33
CA ALA A 300 16.66 7.07 -0.72
C ALA A 300 17.90 7.22 0.18
N GLY A 301 17.77 6.98 1.48
CA GLY A 301 18.88 6.91 2.45
C GLY A 301 19.95 5.90 2.06
N LEU A 302 19.52 4.67 1.77
CA LEU A 302 20.39 3.58 1.35
C LEU A 302 21.09 3.88 0.01
N ALA A 303 20.38 4.49 -0.93
CA ALA A 303 20.94 4.88 -2.22
C ALA A 303 22.08 5.88 -2.08
N SER A 304 21.92 6.89 -1.21
CA SER A 304 22.96 7.91 -0.95
C SER A 304 24.19 7.34 -0.23
N SER A 305 24.00 6.39 0.69
CA SER A 305 25.11 5.76 1.43
C SER A 305 25.94 4.80 0.57
N GLY A 306 25.32 4.19 -0.44
CA GLY A 306 25.99 3.26 -1.37
C GLY A 306 26.85 3.93 -2.45
N THR A 307 26.65 5.23 -2.72
CA THR A 307 27.42 5.97 -3.75
C THR A 307 28.76 6.51 -3.24
N ILE A 308 29.11 6.32 -1.95
CA ILE A 308 30.31 6.91 -1.33
C ILE A 308 31.44 5.88 -1.09
N ASN A 309 31.19 4.57 -1.25
CA ASN A 309 32.17 3.51 -0.95
C ASN A 309 32.47 2.57 -2.12
N GLY A 310 32.39 3.03 -3.37
CA GLY A 310 32.72 2.25 -4.57
C GLY A 310 33.55 3.03 -5.57
#